data_AF-K9U9H1-F1
#
_entry.id   AF-K9U9H1-F1
#
_cell.length_a   1.000
_cell.length_b   1.000
_cell.length_c   1.000
_cell.angle_alpha   90.00
_cell.angle_beta   90.00
_cell.angle_gamma   90.00
#
_symmetry.space_group_name_H-M   'P 1'
#
loop_
_entity.id
_entity.type
_entity.pdbx_description
1 polymer ?
#
loop_
_entity_poly.entity_id
_entity_poly.type
_entity_poly.pdbx_seq_one_letter_code
_entity_poly.pdbx_strand_id
1 'polypeptide(L)'
;METDKMLKNISYHSYLIESLKEPSEASAYFKAVLAEGSVELLQKAIDNLIEAGYNNLAIALDLQQLNNSTLLSAMTTKVETKNLFQTADLELKQRV
;
A
#
# COMPACT_ATOMS: atom_id res chain seq x y z
N MET A 1 -22.83 -32.35 26.24
CA MET A 1 -21.61 -32.36 25.42
C MET A 1 -21.42 -30.93 24.93
N GLU A 2 -20.66 -30.14 25.67
CA GLU A 2 -20.43 -28.71 25.42
C GLU A 2 -19.71 -28.52 24.07
N THR A 3 -20.36 -27.83 23.15
CA THR A 3 -19.75 -27.35 21.90
C THR A 3 -19.05 -26.03 22.17
N ASP A 4 -18.00 -26.07 22.98
CA ASP A 4 -17.14 -24.91 23.29
C ASP A 4 -15.82 -24.97 22.49
N LYS A 5 -15.89 -25.48 21.26
CA LYS A 5 -14.69 -25.89 20.51
C LYS A 5 -14.16 -24.76 19.63
N MET A 6 -13.33 -23.94 20.27
CA MET A 6 -12.31 -23.07 19.69
C MET A 6 -12.80 -22.01 18.70
N LEU A 7 -13.27 -20.88 19.23
CA LEU A 7 -13.00 -19.60 18.59
C LEU A 7 -11.48 -19.41 18.57
N LYS A 8 -10.82 -19.95 17.53
CA LYS A 8 -9.42 -19.65 17.25
C LYS A 8 -9.34 -18.13 17.16
N ASN A 9 -8.54 -17.52 18.02
CA ASN A 9 -8.14 -16.13 17.87
C ASN A 9 -7.27 -16.07 16.60
N ILE A 10 -7.91 -16.01 15.43
CA ILE A 10 -7.21 -15.87 14.16
C ILE A 10 -6.57 -14.49 14.22
N SER A 11 -5.24 -14.44 14.27
CA SER A 11 -4.51 -13.18 14.16
C SER A 11 -5.00 -12.44 12.93
N TYR A 12 -5.33 -11.16 13.08
CA TYR A 12 -5.75 -10.32 11.95
C TYR A 12 -4.78 -10.41 10.77
N HIS A 13 -3.47 -10.51 11.06
CA HIS A 13 -2.45 -10.73 10.04
C HIS A 13 -2.67 -12.04 9.27
N SER A 14 -2.90 -13.15 9.96
CA SER A 14 -3.13 -14.45 9.31
C SER A 14 -4.41 -14.45 8.46
N TYR A 15 -5.47 -13.79 8.92
CA TYR A 15 -6.68 -13.60 8.12
C TYR A 15 -6.40 -12.77 6.87
N LEU A 16 -5.66 -11.66 7.02
CA LEU A 16 -5.27 -10.79 5.91
C LEU A 16 -4.47 -11.58 4.86
N ILE A 17 -3.41 -12.28 5.26
CA ILE A 17 -2.57 -13.04 4.31
C ILE A 17 -3.39 -14.10 3.57
N GLU A 18 -4.31 -14.81 4.25
CA GLU A 18 -5.18 -15.78 3.59
C GLU A 18 -6.12 -15.11 2.58
N SER A 19 -6.72 -13.96 2.93
CA SER A 19 -7.57 -13.20 2.01
C SER A 19 -6.80 -12.70 0.79
N LEU A 20 -5.54 -12.29 0.96
CA LEU A 20 -4.73 -11.74 -0.12
C LEU A 20 -4.35 -12.79 -1.17
N LYS A 21 -4.46 -14.10 -0.89
CA LYS A 21 -4.25 -15.14 -1.91
C LYS A 21 -5.23 -15.04 -3.09
N GLU A 22 -6.39 -14.43 -2.88
CA GLU A 22 -7.32 -14.09 -3.96
C GLU A 22 -6.84 -12.83 -4.71
N PRO A 23 -6.55 -12.92 -6.02
CA PRO A 23 -5.97 -11.80 -6.78
C PRO A 23 -6.81 -10.51 -6.76
N SER A 24 -8.14 -10.63 -6.72
CA SER A 24 -9.03 -9.47 -6.63
C SER A 24 -8.89 -8.72 -5.30
N GLU A 25 -8.74 -9.46 -4.20
CA GLU A 25 -8.55 -8.90 -2.85
C GLU A 25 -7.17 -8.25 -2.74
N ALA A 26 -6.12 -8.92 -3.24
CA ALA A 26 -4.79 -8.37 -3.34
C ALA A 26 -4.74 -7.03 -4.12
N SER A 27 -5.42 -6.99 -5.27
CA SER A 27 -5.52 -5.79 -6.10
C SER A 27 -6.23 -4.65 -5.38
N ALA A 28 -7.38 -4.92 -4.77
CA ALA A 28 -8.15 -3.92 -4.02
C ALA A 28 -7.37 -3.39 -2.81
N TYR A 29 -6.76 -4.28 -2.03
CA TYR A 29 -5.93 -3.94 -0.88
C TYR A 29 -4.78 -3.01 -1.26
N PHE A 30 -4.02 -3.38 -2.30
CA PHE A 30 -2.87 -2.59 -2.72
C PHE A 30 -3.27 -1.23 -3.33
N LYS A 31 -4.38 -1.18 -4.10
CA LYS A 31 -4.93 0.09 -4.61
C LYS A 31 -5.35 1.03 -3.49
N ALA A 32 -5.95 0.51 -2.42
CA ALA A 32 -6.29 1.32 -1.25
C ALA A 32 -5.03 1.92 -0.60
N VAL A 33 -3.97 1.12 -0.46
CA VAL A 33 -2.68 1.58 0.08
C VAL A 33 -2.01 2.63 -0.82
N LEU A 34 -2.09 2.47 -2.15
CA LEU A 34 -1.58 3.48 -3.09
C LEU A 34 -2.31 4.82 -2.94
N ALA A 35 -3.64 4.81 -2.76
CA ALA A 35 -4.43 6.03 -2.61
C ALA A 35 -4.08 6.83 -1.34
N GLU A 36 -3.63 6.15 -0.28
CA GLU A 36 -3.14 6.79 0.96
C GLU A 36 -1.80 7.53 0.76
N GLY A 37 -1.02 7.19 -0.27
CA GLY A 37 0.26 7.84 -0.59
C GLY A 37 1.36 7.67 0.48
N SER A 38 1.20 6.74 1.42
CA SER A 38 2.20 6.46 2.46
C SER A 38 3.22 5.41 2.01
N VAL A 39 4.50 5.77 2.06
CA VAL A 39 5.60 4.87 1.66
C VAL A 39 5.73 3.70 2.63
N GLU A 40 5.50 3.93 3.92
CA GLU A 40 5.54 2.89 4.95
C GLU A 40 4.39 1.89 4.76
N LEU A 41 3.19 2.38 4.44
CA LEU A 41 2.05 1.49 4.14
C LEU A 41 2.28 0.72 2.85
N LEU A 42 2.87 1.36 1.84
CA LEU A 42 3.23 0.72 0.58
C LEU A 42 4.23 -0.42 0.78
N GLN A 43 5.30 -0.18 1.54
CA GLN A 43 6.28 -1.23 1.86
C GLN A 43 5.61 -2.40 2.57
N LYS A 44 4.77 -2.13 3.58
CA LYS A 44 4.05 -3.17 4.31
C LYS A 44 3.09 -3.95 3.42
N ALA A 45 2.43 -3.28 2.48
CA ALA A 45 1.54 -3.94 1.53
C ALA A 45 2.31 -4.86 0.58
N ILE A 46 3.50 -4.46 0.14
CA ILE A 46 4.40 -5.32 -0.66
C ILE A 46 4.79 -6.56 0.13
N ASP A 47 5.21 -6.39 1.39
CA ASP A 47 5.62 -7.52 2.26
C ASP A 47 4.47 -8.51 2.45
N ASN A 48 3.25 -8.02 2.68
CA ASN A 48 2.06 -8.86 2.83
C ASN A 48 1.72 -9.62 1.54
N LEU A 49 1.90 -9.02 0.36
CA LEU A 49 1.69 -9.70 -0.92
C LEU A 49 2.76 -10.78 -1.16
N ILE A 50 4.01 -10.51 -0.80
CA ILE A 50 5.07 -11.54 -0.90
C ILE A 50 4.74 -12.72 0.02
N GLU A 51 4.30 -12.46 1.25
CA GLU A 51 3.88 -13.50 2.19
C GLU A 51 2.66 -14.29 1.69
N ALA A 52 1.72 -13.65 0.99
CA ALA A 52 0.58 -14.29 0.35
C ALA A 52 0.95 -15.12 -0.91
N GLY A 53 2.21 -15.08 -1.35
CA GLY A 53 2.72 -15.90 -2.45
C GLY A 53 2.92 -15.16 -3.77
N TYR A 54 2.73 -13.83 -3.80
CA TYR A 54 3.02 -13.04 -5.00
C TYR A 54 4.51 -12.75 -5.11
N ASN A 55 5.12 -13.39 -6.08
CA ASN A 55 6.50 -13.19 -6.51
C ASN A 55 6.66 -12.09 -7.57
N ASN A 56 5.56 -11.53 -8.04
CA ASN A 56 5.52 -10.37 -8.92
C ASN A 56 4.26 -9.53 -8.63
N LEU A 57 4.42 -8.22 -8.49
CA LEU A 57 3.30 -7.27 -8.35
C LEU A 57 2.33 -7.34 -9.54
N ALA A 58 2.79 -7.81 -10.69
CA ALA A 58 1.98 -8.03 -11.89
C ALA A 58 0.91 -9.11 -11.77
N ILE A 59 1.05 -10.00 -10.79
CA ILE A 59 0.13 -11.13 -10.57
C ILE A 59 -0.96 -10.72 -9.57
N ALA A 60 -0.61 -9.86 -8.61
CA ALA A 60 -1.54 -9.29 -7.62
C ALA A 60 -2.38 -8.15 -8.19
N LEU A 61 -1.80 -7.40 -9.12
CA LEU A 61 -2.44 -6.25 -9.73
C LEU A 61 -2.69 -6.62 -11.17
N ASP A 62 -3.94 -6.56 -11.60
CA ASP A 62 -4.28 -6.50 -13.02
C ASP A 62 -3.63 -5.24 -13.62
N LEU A 63 -2.34 -5.33 -13.95
CA LEU A 63 -1.50 -4.20 -14.38
C LEU A 63 -1.97 -3.59 -15.69
N GLN A 64 -2.87 -4.26 -16.40
CA GLN A 64 -3.57 -3.65 -17.54
C GLN A 64 -4.43 -2.45 -17.12
N GLN A 65 -4.81 -2.35 -15.84
CA GLN A 65 -5.60 -1.25 -15.29
C GLN A 65 -4.78 -0.22 -14.50
N LEU A 66 -3.51 -0.50 -14.21
CA LEU A 66 -2.57 0.50 -13.68
C LEU A 66 -1.88 1.17 -14.86
N ASN A 67 -2.53 2.18 -15.42
CA ASN A 67 -1.88 3.11 -16.33
C ASN A 67 -0.63 3.72 -15.65
N ASN A 68 0.52 3.66 -16.33
CA ASN A 68 1.81 4.16 -15.84
C ASN A 68 1.75 5.58 -15.25
N SER A 69 0.79 6.40 -15.67
CA SER A 69 0.52 7.74 -15.12
C SER A 69 0.09 7.75 -13.66
N THR A 70 -0.66 6.75 -13.19
CA THR A 70 -1.15 6.66 -11.80
C THR A 70 -0.03 6.22 -10.86
N LEU A 71 0.81 5.27 -11.30
CA LEU A 71 2.00 4.90 -10.55
C LEU A 71 2.99 6.08 -10.51
N LEU A 72 3.18 6.76 -11.64
CA LEU A 72 4.04 7.94 -11.72
C LEU A 72 3.52 9.06 -10.82
N SER A 73 2.22 9.36 -10.82
CA SER A 73 1.64 10.40 -9.95
C SER A 73 1.76 10.03 -8.47
N ALA A 74 1.49 8.78 -8.09
CA ALA A 74 1.69 8.32 -6.71
C ALA A 74 3.17 8.45 -6.26
N MET A 75 4.12 8.25 -7.18
CA MET A 75 5.55 8.43 -6.94
C MET A 75 6.01 9.89 -6.94
N THR A 76 5.41 10.78 -7.75
CA THR A 76 5.81 12.20 -7.87
C THR A 76 5.13 13.12 -6.87
N THR A 77 3.92 12.81 -6.40
CA THR A 77 3.14 13.68 -5.48
C THR A 77 3.88 13.94 -4.15
N LYS A 78 4.79 13.04 -3.75
CA LYS A 78 5.65 13.22 -2.57
C LYS A 78 6.96 13.97 -2.81
N VAL A 79 7.45 14.02 -4.06
CA VAL A 79 8.68 14.75 -4.40
C VAL A 79 8.40 16.26 -4.42
N GLU A 80 7.24 16.66 -4.95
CA GLU A 80 6.88 18.08 -5.03
C GLU A 80 6.46 18.66 -3.67
N THR A 81 5.72 17.90 -2.85
CA THR A 81 5.33 18.38 -1.51
C THR A 81 6.54 18.61 -0.60
N LYS A 82 7.60 17.81 -0.71
CA LYS A 82 8.83 18.02 0.07
C LYS A 82 9.65 19.24 -0.41
N ASN A 83 9.59 19.55 -1.71
CA ASN A 83 10.24 20.74 -2.28
C ASN A 83 9.47 22.03 -1.99
N LEU A 84 8.14 22.00 -1.93
CA LEU A 84 7.31 23.19 -1.67
C LEU A 84 7.47 23.74 -0.23
N PHE A 85 7.72 22.88 0.76
CA PHE A 85 8.04 23.35 2.12
C PHE A 85 9.48 23.85 2.27
N GLN A 86 10.41 23.41 1.42
CA GLN A 86 11.79 23.91 1.43
C GLN A 86 11.92 25.26 0.70
N THR A 87 11.20 25.45 -0.42
CA THR A 87 11.20 26.73 -1.15
C THR A 87 10.49 27.83 -0.38
N ALA A 88 9.37 27.53 0.30
CA ALA A 88 8.68 28.51 1.13
C ALA A 88 9.55 29.00 2.31
N ASP A 89 10.35 28.12 2.93
CA ASP A 89 11.24 28.49 4.04
C ASP A 89 12.49 29.27 3.58
N LEU A 90 12.97 29.04 2.34
CA LEU A 90 14.03 29.85 1.74
C LEU A 90 13.55 31.26 1.34
N GLU A 91 12.34 31.40 0.79
CA GLU A 91 11.80 32.72 0.42
C GLU A 91 11.47 33.58 1.63
N LEU A 92 11.08 32.98 2.77
CA LEU A 92 10.86 33.73 4.02
C LEU A 92 12.16 34.24 4.63
N LYS A 93 13.25 33.46 4.55
CA LYS A 93 14.58 33.83 5.11
C LYS A 93 15.32 34.89 4.29
N GLN A 94 14.96 35.10 3.03
CA GLN A 94 15.56 36.12 2.16
C GLN A 94 14.84 37.48 2.25
N ARG A 95 13.74 37.57 3.00
CA ARG A 95 12.93 38.79 3.19
C ARG A 95 13.09 39.43 4.58
N VAL A 96 14.06 38.98 5.38
CA VAL A 96 14.42 39.55 6.69
C VAL A 96 15.86 40.07 6.62
#